data_AF-A0A350ASK7-F1
#
_entry.id   AF-A0A350ASK7-F1
#
_cell.length_a   1.000
_cell.length_b   1.000
_cell.length_c   1.000
_cell.angle_alpha   90.00
_cell.angle_beta   90.00
_cell.angle_gamma   90.00
#
_symmetry.space_group_name_H-M   'P 1'
#
loop_
_entity.id
_entity.type
_entity.pdbx_description
1 polymer ?
#
loop_
_entity_poly.entity_id
_entity_poly.type
_entity_poly.pdbx_seq_one_letter_code
_entity_poly.pdbx_strand_id
1 'polypeptide(L)'
;MMLFGWYYNHSCAPNCALVDGNIVAKRNVAVGEEVTYDYGLTETSIGWSFWCLCGQPECRRHICNQDYLNADLRIRKKDYVSAHAEIAAAQADQILVVKYYVRCWLYLVNLTLLGE
;
A
#
# COMPACT_ATOMS: atom_id res chain seq x y z
N MET A 1 7.04 4.78 13.71
CA MET A 1 7.67 6.10 13.87
C MET A 1 8.39 6.42 12.57
N MET A 2 7.83 7.26 11.69
CA MET A 2 8.50 7.67 10.45
C MET A 2 9.61 8.65 10.80
N LEU A 3 10.84 8.40 10.34
CA LEU A 3 12.07 9.05 10.81
C LEU A 3 12.47 10.34 10.05
N PHE A 4 11.61 10.91 9.21
CA PHE A 4 11.91 12.18 8.51
C PHE A 4 10.66 13.05 8.34
N GLY A 5 10.54 14.10 9.16
CA GLY A 5 9.94 15.44 8.94
C GLY A 5 8.67 15.68 8.10
N TRP A 6 7.92 14.67 7.68
CA TRP A 6 6.81 14.83 6.74
C TRP A 6 5.48 14.78 7.48
N TYR A 7 4.74 15.89 7.44
CA TYR A 7 3.46 16.09 8.13
C TYR A 7 2.26 15.99 7.17
N TYR A 8 2.33 15.14 6.16
CA TYR A 8 1.23 14.95 5.21
C TYR A 8 0.29 13.86 5.71
N ASN A 9 -1.02 14.13 5.76
CA ASN A 9 -2.01 13.15 6.19
C ASN A 9 -2.43 12.20 5.05
N HIS A 10 -3.04 11.09 5.46
CA HIS A 10 -3.69 10.16 4.54
C HIS A 10 -5.02 10.70 4.01
N SER A 11 -5.27 10.50 2.72
CA SER A 11 -6.63 10.57 2.15
C SER A 11 -6.91 9.36 1.24
N CYS A 12 -8.16 8.87 1.27
CA CYS A 12 -8.62 7.85 0.33
C CYS A 12 -8.88 8.42 -1.07
N ALA A 13 -8.97 9.73 -1.24
CA ALA A 13 -8.98 10.41 -2.54
C ALA A 13 -7.98 11.57 -2.46
N PRO A 14 -6.68 11.27 -2.50
CA PRO A 14 -5.64 12.27 -2.27
C PRO A 14 -5.53 13.24 -3.46
N ASN A 15 -4.90 14.40 -3.21
CA ASN A 15 -4.56 15.35 -4.27
C ASN A 15 -3.12 15.21 -4.76
N CYS A 16 -2.28 14.45 -4.06
CA CYS A 16 -0.90 14.20 -4.41
C CYS A 16 -0.56 12.70 -4.40
N ALA A 17 0.55 12.35 -5.06
CA ALA A 17 1.15 11.02 -5.03
C ALA A 17 2.63 11.09 -4.64
N LEU A 18 3.15 9.97 -4.15
CA LEU A 18 4.58 9.80 -3.90
C LEU A 18 5.28 9.31 -5.17
N VAL A 19 6.10 10.17 -5.78
CA VAL A 19 6.88 9.87 -6.99
C VAL A 19 8.35 10.09 -6.68
N ASP A 20 9.17 9.03 -6.76
CA ASP A 20 10.61 9.06 -6.51
C ASP A 20 10.99 9.79 -5.20
N GLY A 21 10.24 9.50 -4.13
CA GLY A 21 10.45 10.10 -2.81
C GLY A 21 9.98 11.55 -2.67
N ASN A 22 9.22 12.08 -3.63
CA ASN A 22 8.65 13.43 -3.62
C ASN A 22 7.12 13.40 -3.65
N ILE A 23 6.47 14.33 -2.93
CA ILE A 23 5.02 14.55 -3.05
C ILE A 23 4.76 15.41 -4.30
N VAL A 24 4.05 14.83 -5.26
CA VAL A 24 3.71 15.48 -6.54
C VAL A 24 2.20 15.62 -6.67
N ALA A 25 1.72 16.84 -6.91
CA ALA A 25 0.31 17.11 -7.13
C ALA A 25 -0.19 16.45 -8.42
N LYS A 26 -1.38 15.82 -8.35
CA LYS A 26 -2.05 15.17 -9.49
C LYS A 26 -3.17 16.02 -10.09
N ARG A 27 -3.47 17.14 -9.44
CA ARG A 27 -4.38 18.19 -9.90
C ARG A 27 -3.97 19.51 -9.25
N ASN A 28 -4.62 20.61 -9.65
CA ASN A 28 -4.50 21.86 -8.93
C ASN A 28 -4.96 21.69 -7.48
N VAL A 29 -4.17 22.22 -6.54
CA VAL A 29 -4.44 22.24 -5.10
C VAL A 29 -4.70 23.69 -4.71
N ALA A 30 -5.86 23.97 -4.11
CA ALA A 30 -6.23 25.32 -3.75
C ALA A 30 -5.44 25.84 -2.54
N VAL A 31 -5.33 27.16 -2.39
CA VAL A 31 -4.75 27.76 -1.18
C VAL A 31 -5.58 27.36 0.04
N GLY A 32 -4.90 26.78 1.04
CA GLY A 32 -5.53 26.28 2.27
C GLY A 32 -6.12 24.87 2.15
N GLU A 33 -6.08 24.25 0.96
CA GLU A 33 -6.41 22.84 0.81
C GLU A 33 -5.28 21.96 1.39
N GLU A 34 -5.64 20.97 2.20
CA GLU A 34 -4.67 20.06 2.80
C GLU A 34 -4.01 19.17 1.74
N VAL A 35 -2.68 19.07 1.78
CA VAL A 35 -1.91 18.15 0.93
C VAL A 35 -1.95 16.75 1.53
N THR A 36 -2.47 15.80 0.76
CA THR A 36 -2.65 14.41 1.21
C THR A 36 -2.15 13.41 0.18
N TYR A 37 -1.78 12.21 0.65
CA TYR A 37 -1.40 11.07 -0.20
C TYR A 37 -1.95 9.76 0.36
N ASP A 38 -1.94 8.70 -0.44
CA ASP A 38 -2.50 7.40 -0.05
C ASP A 38 -1.42 6.50 0.57
N TYR A 39 -1.35 6.49 1.91
CA TYR A 39 -0.38 5.64 2.65
C TYR A 39 -0.49 4.17 2.26
N GLY A 40 -1.70 3.66 2.05
CA GLY A 40 -1.92 2.25 1.72
C GLY A 40 -1.41 1.85 0.34
N LEU A 41 -1.15 2.81 -0.55
CA LEU A 41 -0.60 2.60 -1.89
C LEU A 41 0.86 3.03 -2.03
N THR A 42 1.50 3.38 -0.91
CA THR A 42 2.87 3.94 -0.90
C THR A 42 3.76 3.28 0.15
N GLU A 43 3.27 3.13 1.38
CA GLU A 43 4.02 2.60 2.51
C GLU A 43 3.84 1.07 2.61
N THR A 44 4.88 0.32 2.26
CA THR A 44 4.90 -1.17 2.30
C THR A 44 5.53 -1.72 3.57
N SER A 45 6.06 -0.84 4.44
CA SER A 45 6.77 -1.23 5.66
C SER A 45 5.89 -2.03 6.62
N ILE A 46 6.49 -2.99 7.33
CA ILE A 46 5.74 -3.97 8.12
C ILE A 46 5.13 -3.32 9.37
N GLY A 47 3.87 -3.67 9.67
CA GLY A 47 3.31 -3.56 11.02
C GLY A 47 2.72 -2.20 11.34
N TRP A 48 1.81 -1.71 10.49
CA TRP A 48 0.99 -0.55 10.82
C TRP A 48 -0.42 -0.67 10.23
N SER A 49 -1.39 -0.15 10.98
CA SER A 49 -2.74 0.11 10.52
C SER A 49 -3.40 1.22 11.35
N PHE A 50 -4.45 1.82 10.81
CA PHE A 50 -5.22 2.85 11.53
C PHE A 50 -6.64 3.00 10.95
N TRP A 51 -7.52 3.58 11.76
CA TRP A 51 -8.85 4.03 11.33
C TRP A 51 -8.75 5.40 10.66
N CYS A 52 -9.17 5.45 9.40
CA CYS A 52 -9.13 6.63 8.55
C CYS A 52 -10.35 7.53 8.76
N LEU A 53 -10.08 8.82 8.87
CA LEU A 53 -11.07 9.88 9.08
C LEU A 53 -11.04 10.93 7.96
N CYS A 54 -10.56 10.57 6.76
CA CYS A 54 -10.34 11.52 5.66
C CYS A 54 -11.62 12.17 5.08
N GLY A 55 -12.81 11.73 5.48
CA GLY A 55 -14.10 12.31 5.05
C GLY A 55 -14.51 12.07 3.60
N GLN A 56 -13.71 11.34 2.81
CA GLN A 56 -14.02 11.07 1.40
C GLN A 56 -15.21 10.10 1.25
N PRO A 57 -16.07 10.27 0.21
CA PRO A 57 -17.23 9.40 -0.01
C PRO A 57 -16.88 7.92 -0.10
N GLU A 58 -15.75 7.60 -0.74
CA GLU A 58 -15.22 6.24 -0.90
C GLU A 58 -14.10 5.93 0.13
N CYS A 59 -14.22 6.45 1.35
CA CYS A 59 -13.25 6.17 2.40
C CYS A 59 -13.23 4.66 2.74
N ARG A 60 -12.03 4.06 2.71
CA ARG A 60 -11.80 2.65 3.09
C ARG A 60 -12.01 2.37 4.57
N ARG A 61 -12.09 3.41 5.41
CA ARG A 61 -12.22 3.37 6.89
C ARG A 61 -11.05 2.75 7.63
N HIS A 62 -10.46 1.67 7.16
CA HIS A 62 -9.27 1.05 7.74
C HIS A 62 -8.17 1.02 6.69
N ILE A 63 -6.99 1.55 7.03
CA ILE A 63 -5.82 1.58 6.15
C ILE A 63 -4.73 0.77 6.82
N CYS A 64 -4.05 -0.06 6.05
CA CYS A 64 -2.92 -0.82 6.54
C CYS A 64 -1.81 -0.93 5.52
N ASN A 65 -0.68 -1.45 5.98
CA ASN A 65 0.49 -1.74 5.17
C ASN A 65 0.31 -2.88 4.17
N GLN A 66 -0.92 -3.34 3.91
CA GLN A 66 -1.24 -4.40 2.96
C GLN A 66 -2.24 -3.94 1.89
N ASP A 67 -2.76 -2.71 1.98
CA ASP A 67 -3.71 -2.15 1.01
C ASP A 67 -3.17 -2.24 -0.42
N TYR A 68 -1.86 -2.06 -0.61
CA TYR A 68 -1.20 -2.15 -1.90
C TYR A 68 -1.32 -3.53 -2.54
N LEU A 69 -1.61 -4.60 -1.80
CA LEU A 69 -1.81 -5.95 -2.34
C LEU A 69 -3.15 -6.09 -3.09
N ASN A 70 -4.11 -5.20 -2.84
CA ASN A 70 -5.41 -5.23 -3.53
C ASN A 70 -5.26 -4.73 -4.98
N ALA A 71 -5.29 -5.66 -5.94
CA ALA A 71 -5.11 -5.36 -7.36
C ALA A 71 -6.16 -4.38 -7.90
N ASP A 72 -7.44 -4.55 -7.54
CA ASP A 72 -8.51 -3.66 -8.02
C ASP A 72 -8.32 -2.23 -7.51
N LEU A 73 -7.85 -2.08 -6.26
CA LEU A 73 -7.54 -0.78 -5.68
C LEU A 73 -6.39 -0.12 -6.43
N ARG A 74 -5.31 -0.85 -6.72
CA ARG A 74 -4.18 -0.35 -7.53
C ARG A 74 -4.65 0.09 -8.91
N ILE A 75 -5.48 -0.71 -9.58
CA ILE A 75 -6.01 -0.39 -10.92
C ILE A 75 -6.85 0.88 -10.89
N ARG A 76 -7.79 1.01 -9.94
CA ARG A 76 -8.65 2.19 -9.82
C ARG A 76 -7.87 3.46 -9.49
N LYS A 77 -6.75 3.34 -8.77
CA LYS A 77 -5.94 4.46 -8.26
C LYS A 77 -4.53 4.50 -8.83
N LYS A 78 -4.32 3.99 -10.06
CA LYS A 78 -3.00 3.82 -10.67
C LYS A 78 -2.10 5.05 -10.61
N ASP A 79 -2.67 6.26 -10.67
CA ASP A 79 -1.90 7.50 -10.68
C ASP A 79 -1.31 7.86 -9.31
N TYR A 80 -1.74 7.18 -8.24
CA TYR A 80 -1.34 7.42 -6.85
C TYR A 80 -0.52 6.28 -6.25
N VAL A 81 -0.37 5.15 -6.97
CA VAL A 81 0.46 4.03 -6.51
C VAL A 81 1.92 4.39 -6.71
N SER A 82 2.73 4.21 -5.66
CA SER A 82 4.18 4.38 -5.80
C SER A 82 4.80 3.22 -6.58
N ALA A 83 5.90 3.48 -7.30
CA ALA A 83 6.66 2.43 -7.97
C ALA A 83 7.12 1.33 -7.01
N HIS A 84 7.47 1.71 -5.78
CA HIS A 84 7.86 0.75 -4.74
C HIS A 84 6.71 -0.19 -4.35
N ALA A 85 5.49 0.33 -4.21
CA ALA A 85 4.31 -0.48 -3.91
C ALA A 85 3.96 -1.46 -5.04
N GLU A 86 4.11 -1.06 -6.30
CA GLU A 86 3.92 -1.97 -7.45
C GLU A 86 4.96 -3.10 -7.47
N ILE A 87 6.24 -2.78 -7.22
CA ILE A 87 7.31 -3.80 -7.12
C ILE A 87 7.03 -4.76 -5.97
N ALA A 88 6.66 -4.23 -4.79
CA ALA A 88 6.33 -5.03 -3.62
C ALA A 88 5.13 -5.95 -3.87
N ALA A 89 4.11 -5.48 -4.59
CA ALA A 89 2.97 -6.30 -4.97
C ALA A 89 3.38 -7.46 -5.90
N ALA A 90 4.15 -7.16 -6.95
CA ALA A 90 4.61 -8.19 -7.89
C ALA A 90 5.48 -9.25 -7.19
N GLN A 91 6.31 -8.84 -6.21
CA GLN A 91 7.09 -9.77 -5.40
C GLN A 91 6.23 -10.61 -4.44
N ALA A 92 5.18 -10.03 -3.85
CA ALA A 92 4.26 -10.77 -3.00
C ALA A 92 3.57 -11.90 -3.75
N ASP A 93 3.15 -11.65 -4.99
CA ASP A 93 2.58 -12.68 -5.87
C ASP A 93 3.58 -13.81 -6.13
N GLN A 94 4.85 -13.48 -6.38
CA GLN A 94 5.91 -14.49 -6.53
C GLN A 94 6.16 -15.28 -5.24
N ILE A 95 6.16 -14.62 -4.07
CA ILE A 95 6.31 -15.31 -2.77
C ILE A 95 5.14 -16.25 -2.52
N LEU A 96 3.91 -15.85 -2.83
CA LEU A 96 2.73 -16.73 -2.71
C LEU A 96 2.86 -17.95 -3.62
N VAL A 97 3.30 -17.76 -4.87
CA VAL A 97 3.57 -18.84 -5.82
C VAL A 97 4.66 -19.78 -5.28
N VAL A 98 5.78 -19.25 -4.80
CA VAL A 98 6.85 -20.05 -4.21
C VAL A 98 6.36 -20.78 -2.96
N LYS A 99 5.63 -20.12 -2.06
CA LYS A 99 5.01 -20.76 -0.88
C LYS A 99 4.07 -21.90 -1.28
N TYR A 100 3.28 -21.72 -2.33
CA TYR A 100 2.40 -22.76 -2.88
C TYR A 100 3.21 -23.96 -3.37
N TYR A 101 4.24 -23.75 -4.20
CA TYR A 101 5.08 -24.85 -4.69
C TYR A 101 5.86 -25.54 -3.57
N VAL A 102 6.36 -24.78 -2.59
CA VAL A 102 7.00 -25.34 -1.39
C VAL A 102 6.00 -26.20 -0.61
N ARG A 103 4.75 -25.75 -0.42
CA ARG A 103 3.69 -26.57 0.20
C ARG A 103 3.38 -27.83 -0.60
N CYS A 104 3.26 -27.74 -1.92
CA CYS A 104 3.07 -28.91 -2.77
C CYS A 104 4.23 -29.90 -2.64
N TRP A 105 5.47 -29.41 -2.60
CA TRP A 105 6.65 -30.24 -2.45
C TRP A 105 6.71 -30.88 -1.07
N LEU A 106 6.48 -30.11 0.01
CA LEU A 106 6.40 -30.60 1.39
C LEU A 106 5.33 -31.70 1.54
N TYR A 107 4.16 -31.52 0.91
CA TYR A 107 3.13 -32.56 0.86
C TYR A 107 3.62 -33.83 0.17
N LEU A 108 4.31 -33.72 -0.96
CA LEU A 108 4.87 -34.88 -1.68
C LEU A 108 5.93 -35.63 -0.87
N VAL A 109 6.63 -34.96 0.05
CA VAL A 109 7.68 -35.55 0.89
C VAL A 109 7.25 -35.79 2.35
N ASN A 110 5.96 -35.68 2.66
CA ASN A 110 5.40 -35.87 4.02
C ASN A 110 6.06 -34.99 5.11
N LEU A 111 6.46 -33.77 4.75
CA LEU A 111 6.98 -32.78 5.69
C LEU A 111 5.96 -31.66 5.93
N THR A 112 6.03 -31.02 7.09
CA THR A 112 5.20 -29.86 7.46
C THR A 112 6.10 -28.70 7.85
N LEU A 113 5.71 -27.47 7.50
CA LEU A 113 6.38 -26.25 7.96
C LEU A 113 6.07 -26.05 9.44
N LEU A 114 7.11 -25.95 10.27
CA LEU A 114 6.96 -25.56 11.67
C LEU A 114 6.88 -24.02 11.76
N GLY A 115 5.83 -23.52 12.42
CA GLY A 115 5.75 -22.10 12.83
C GLY A 115 4.76 -21.20 12.07
N GLU A 116 3.66 -21.74 11.52
CA GLU A 116 2.46 -20.95 11.21
C GLU A 116 1.52 -20.87 12.43
#